data_AF-A0A1W6CUL0-F1
#
_entry.id   AF-A0A1W6CUL0-F1
#
_cell.length_a   1.000
_cell.length_b   1.000
_cell.length_c   1.000
_cell.angle_alpha   90.00
_cell.angle_beta   90.00
_cell.angle_gamma   90.00
#
_symmetry.space_group_name_H-M   'P 1'
#
loop_
_entity.id
_entity.type
_entity.pdbx_description
1 polymer ?
#
loop_
_entity_poly.entity_id
_entity_poly.type
_entity_poly.pdbx_seq_one_letter_code
_entity_poly.pdbx_strand_id
1 'polypeptide(L)'
;MSDLMIRWAEKLLIVLVAVALVTLVFSAIGVMFMSPRGGFVAGLMTLVVGALSIIVGAGVAFVSFGIYRNGQETNRLLRDLVSRSGPPSA
;
A
#
# COMPACT_ATOMS: atom_id res chain seq x y z
N MET A 1 -16.03 -8.44 -11.83
CA MET A 1 -14.84 -7.85 -12.48
C MET A 1 -13.96 -7.08 -11.50
N SER A 2 -14.53 -6.40 -10.49
CA SER A 2 -13.80 -5.70 -9.41
C SER A 2 -12.82 -6.58 -8.62
N ASP A 3 -13.16 -7.83 -8.31
CA ASP A 3 -12.28 -8.71 -7.52
C ASP A 3 -10.97 -9.08 -8.19
N LEU A 4 -10.93 -9.09 -9.53
CA LEU A 4 -9.68 -9.24 -10.26
C LEU A 4 -8.86 -7.97 -10.12
N MET A 5 -9.46 -6.81 -10.41
CA MET A 5 -8.79 -5.51 -10.32
C MET A 5 -8.21 -5.26 -8.92
N ILE A 6 -8.94 -5.58 -7.84
CA ILE A 6 -8.47 -5.41 -6.46
C ILE A 6 -7.25 -6.30 -6.19
N ARG A 7 -7.32 -7.58 -6.57
CA ARG A 7 -6.20 -8.52 -6.39
C ARG A 7 -4.97 -8.14 -7.22
N TRP A 8 -5.18 -7.63 -8.42
CA TRP A 8 -4.10 -7.12 -9.26
C TRP A 8 -3.52 -5.81 -8.72
N ALA A 9 -4.36 -4.90 -8.22
CA ALA A 9 -3.93 -3.66 -7.58
C ALA A 9 -3.09 -3.91 -6.32
N GLU A 10 -3.48 -4.87 -5.49
CA GLU A 10 -2.72 -5.28 -4.30
C GLU A 10 -1.32 -5.81 -4.68
N LYS A 11 -1.25 -6.70 -5.69
CA LYS A 11 0.04 -7.20 -6.21
C LYS A 11 0.89 -6.08 -6.79
N LEU A 12 0.29 -5.18 -7.56
CA LEU A 12 0.99 -4.05 -8.17
C LEU A 12 1.52 -3.08 -7.10
N LEU A 13 0.75 -2.86 -6.02
CA LEU A 13 1.19 -2.08 -4.87
C LEU A 13 2.42 -2.72 -4.21
N ILE A 14 2.40 -4.04 -3.98
CA ILE A 14 3.57 -4.77 -3.42
C ILE A 14 4.80 -4.58 -4.31
N VAL A 15 4.65 -4.73 -5.64
CA VAL A 15 5.74 -4.52 -6.60
C VAL A 15 6.27 -3.09 -6.52
N LEU A 16 5.38 -2.09 -6.46
CA LEU A 16 5.76 -0.68 -6.40
C LEU A 16 6.51 -0.35 -5.11
N VAL A 17 6.08 -0.90 -3.97
CA VAL A 17 6.80 -0.76 -2.69
C VAL A 17 8.17 -1.42 -2.76
N ALA A 18 8.29 -2.60 -3.35
CA ALA A 18 9.59 -3.26 -3.53
C ALA A 18 10.54 -2.41 -4.39
N VAL A 19 10.06 -1.85 -5.51
CA VAL A 19 10.84 -0.94 -6.36
C VAL A 19 11.23 0.33 -5.60
N ALA A 20 10.31 0.90 -4.81
CA ALA A 20 10.59 2.07 -3.97
C ALA A 20 11.69 1.79 -2.93
N LEU A 21 11.69 0.61 -2.31
CA LEU A 21 12.75 0.22 -1.35
C LEU A 21 14.10 0.04 -2.05
N VAL A 22 14.12 -0.60 -3.22
CA VAL A 22 15.36 -0.79 -4.00
C VAL A 22 15.94 0.57 -4.42
N THR A 23 15.10 1.45 -4.97
CA THR A 23 15.52 2.81 -5.38
C THR A 23 15.98 3.65 -4.20
N LEU A 24 15.36 3.52 -3.02
CA LEU A 24 15.81 4.15 -1.78
C LEU A 24 17.23 3.70 -1.39
N VAL A 25 17.50 2.39 -1.44
CA VAL A 25 18.84 1.86 -1.10
C VAL A 25 19.89 2.42 -2.04
N PHE A 26 19.64 2.40 -3.36
CA PHE A 26 20.58 2.98 -4.33
C PHE A 26 20.75 4.49 -4.14
N SER A 27 19.68 5.21 -3.85
CA SER A 27 19.73 6.64 -3.57
C SER A 27 20.59 6.94 -2.34
N ALA A 28 20.41 6.19 -1.25
CA ALA A 28 21.20 6.35 -0.04
C ALA A 28 22.69 6.06 -0.28
N ILE A 29 23.02 4.97 -0.98
CA ILE A 29 24.40 4.65 -1.38
C ILE A 29 25.01 5.79 -2.20
N GLY A 30 24.26 6.34 -3.17
CA GLY A 30 24.68 7.49 -3.96
C GLY A 30 24.97 8.73 -3.09
N VAL A 31 24.11 9.00 -2.10
CA VAL A 31 24.34 10.10 -1.14
C VAL A 31 25.55 9.85 -0.24
N MET A 32 25.78 8.60 0.19
CA MET A 32 26.90 8.26 1.07
C MET A 32 28.26 8.36 0.37
N PHE A 33 28.35 7.90 -0.88
CA PHE A 33 29.65 7.66 -1.53
C PHE A 33 29.91 8.46 -2.80
N MET A 34 28.87 8.98 -3.47
CA MET A 34 29.02 9.66 -4.78
C MET A 34 28.70 11.16 -4.73
N SER A 35 28.08 11.66 -3.66
CA SER A 35 27.67 13.05 -3.57
C SER A 35 28.80 13.96 -3.07
N PRO A 36 29.17 15.05 -3.79
CA PRO A 36 30.21 16.00 -3.35
C PRO A 36 29.86 16.77 -2.07
N ARG A 37 28.56 16.86 -1.75
CA ARG A 37 28.03 17.51 -0.53
C ARG A 37 27.43 16.51 0.46
N GLY A 38 27.37 15.24 0.05
CA GLY A 38 26.86 14.16 0.88
C GLY A 38 27.98 13.51 1.68
N GLY A 39 27.59 12.61 2.57
CA GLY A 39 28.50 11.83 3.37
C GLY A 39 27.73 10.71 4.06
N PHE A 40 28.45 9.87 4.79
CA PHE A 40 27.88 8.66 5.40
C PHE A 40 26.64 8.96 6.25
N VAL A 41 26.70 9.98 7.12
CA VAL A 41 25.57 10.40 7.97
C VAL A 41 24.37 10.86 7.15
N ALA A 42 24.61 11.65 6.10
CA ALA A 42 23.52 12.14 5.25
C ALA A 42 22.82 10.98 4.53
N GLY A 43 23.56 10.01 4.01
CA GLY A 43 22.94 8.84 3.38
C GLY A 43 22.24 7.92 4.37
N LEU A 44 22.71 7.82 5.61
CA LEU A 44 22.00 7.08 6.67
C LEU A 44 20.67 7.77 7.01
N MET A 45 20.66 9.10 7.08
CA MET A 45 19.43 9.87 7.27
C MET A 45 18.47 9.70 6.08
N THR A 46 18.99 9.63 4.84
CA THR A 46 18.17 9.31 3.66
C THR A 46 17.49 7.95 3.80
N LEU A 47 18.18 6.92 4.29
CA LEU A 47 17.55 5.61 4.54
C LEU A 47 16.43 5.70 5.58
N VAL A 48 16.69 6.36 6.71
CA VAL A 48 15.71 6.46 7.80
C VAL A 48 14.47 7.22 7.35
N VAL A 49 14.65 8.42 6.80
CA VAL A 49 13.54 9.29 6.37
C VAL A 49 12.81 8.67 5.18
N GLY A 50 13.53 8.10 4.22
CA GLY A 50 12.95 7.45 3.05
C GLY A 50 12.16 6.20 3.43
N ALA A 51 12.68 5.36 4.32
CA ALA A 51 12.00 4.16 4.79
C ALA A 51 10.71 4.52 5.53
N LEU A 52 10.75 5.50 6.43
CA LEU A 52 9.55 6.02 7.12
C LEU A 52 8.52 6.54 6.11
N SER A 53 8.95 7.29 5.10
CA SER A 53 8.06 7.81 4.05
C SER A 53 7.40 6.68 3.25
N ILE A 54 8.16 5.64 2.89
CA ILE A 54 7.62 4.46 2.20
C ILE A 54 6.63 3.72 3.10
N ILE A 55 6.96 3.49 4.38
CA ILE A 55 6.08 2.79 5.33
C ILE A 55 4.75 3.53 5.47
N VAL A 56 4.79 4.85 5.66
CA VAL A 56 3.57 5.65 5.80
C VAL A 56 2.77 5.64 4.49
N GLY A 57 3.40 5.91 3.35
CA GLY A 57 2.71 5.93 2.05
C GLY A 57 2.12 4.59 1.66
N ALA A 58 2.89 3.51 1.80
CA ALA A 58 2.42 2.16 1.56
C ALA A 58 1.33 1.76 2.55
N GLY A 59 1.50 2.07 3.84
CA GLY A 59 0.54 1.77 4.89
C GLY A 59 -0.82 2.40 4.61
N VAL A 60 -0.86 3.68 4.24
CA VAL A 60 -2.10 4.36 3.85
C VAL A 60 -2.75 3.68 2.65
N ALA A 61 -1.97 3.32 1.63
CA ALA A 61 -2.50 2.64 0.45
C ALA A 61 -3.09 1.26 0.81
N PHE A 62 -2.35 0.42 1.55
CA PHE A 62 -2.82 -0.89 1.99
C PHE A 62 -4.09 -0.79 2.85
N VAL A 63 -4.14 0.15 3.79
CA VAL A 63 -5.33 0.38 4.63
C VAL A 63 -6.52 0.80 3.77
N SER A 64 -6.32 1.72 2.81
CA SER A 64 -7.39 2.18 1.91
C SER A 64 -7.96 1.02 1.07
N PHE A 65 -7.09 0.17 0.52
CA PHE A 65 -7.52 -1.02 -0.20
C PHE A 65 -8.24 -2.03 0.71
N GLY A 66 -7.77 -2.20 1.95
CA GLY A 66 -8.40 -3.05 2.95
C GLY A 66 -9.82 -2.59 3.30
N ILE A 67 -10.00 -1.29 3.56
CA ILE A 67 -11.32 -0.69 3.83
C ILE A 67 -12.26 -0.91 2.64
N TYR A 68 -11.79 -0.67 1.42
CA TYR A 68 -12.60 -0.88 0.21
C TYR A 68 -13.06 -2.33 0.07
N ARG A 69 -12.15 -3.29 0.27
CA ARG A 69 -12.47 -4.72 0.20
C ARG A 69 -13.46 -5.15 1.27
N ASN A 70 -13.29 -4.65 2.50
CA ASN A 70 -14.21 -4.94 3.60
C ASN A 70 -15.60 -4.37 3.31
N GLY A 71 -15.71 -3.15 2.78
CA GLY A 71 -16.99 -2.56 2.40
C GLY A 71 -17.72 -3.37 1.31
N GLN A 72 -16.99 -3.89 0.31
CA GLN A 72 -17.58 -4.77 -0.70
C GLN A 72 -18.11 -6.07 -0.10
N GLU A 73 -17.36 -6.69 0.81
CA GLU A 73 -17.77 -7.93 1.47
C GLU A 73 -18.98 -7.70 2.39
N THR A 74 -18.99 -6.62 3.18
CA THR A 74 -20.16 -6.24 3.99
C THR A 74 -21.41 -6.05 3.13
N ASN A 75 -21.29 -5.37 1.99
CA ASN A 75 -22.43 -5.19 1.06
C ASN A 75 -22.89 -6.51 0.43
N ARG A 76 -21.99 -7.46 0.21
CA ARG A 76 -22.36 -8.81 -0.25
C ARG A 76 -23.15 -9.53 0.83
N LEU A 77 -22.63 -9.58 2.05
CA LEU A 77 -23.28 -10.22 3.19
C LEU A 77 -24.65 -9.61 3.51
N LEU A 78 -24.79 -8.28 3.41
CA LEU A 78 -26.09 -7.61 3.60
C LEU A 78 -27.12 -8.01 2.53
N ARG A 79 -26.71 -8.13 1.27
CA ARG A 79 -27.60 -8.61 0.19
C ARG A 79 -28.03 -10.06 0.40
N ASP A 80 -27.10 -10.90 0.86
CA ASP A 80 -27.39 -12.30 1.19
C ASP A 80 -28.37 -12.41 2.37
N LEU A 81 -28.26 -11.53 3.37
CA LEU A 81 -29.20 -11.49 4.49
C LEU A 81 -30.60 -11.06 4.04
N VAL A 82 -30.71 -9.97 3.27
CA VAL A 82 -31.99 -9.45 2.76
C VAL A 82 -32.68 -10.45 1.84
N SER A 83 -31.93 -11.12 0.96
CA SER A 83 -32.49 -12.15 0.07
C SER A 83 -32.99 -13.39 0.82
N ARG A 84 -32.42 -13.70 1.99
CA ARG A 84 -32.85 -14.82 2.84
C ARG A 84 -34.03 -14.49 3.75
N SER A 85 -34.22 -13.22 4.14
CA SER A 85 -35.28 -12.82 5.08
C SER A 85 -36.69 -12.74 4.46
N GLY A 86 -36.83 -12.94 3.14
CA GLY A 86 -38.13 -12.82 2.45
C GLY A 86 -38.65 -11.38 2.39
N PRO A 87 -39.62 -11.05 1.50
CA PRO A 87 -40.22 -9.73 1.47
C PRO A 87 -40.91 -9.44 2.82
N PRO A 88 -40.90 -8.18 3.30
CA PRO A 88 -41.61 -7.82 4.52
C PRO A 88 -43.08 -8.22 4.39
N SER A 89 -43.59 -9.01 5.35
CA SER A 89 -45.02 -9.21 5.51
C SER A 89 -45.64 -7.83 5.75
N ALA A 90 -46.42 -7.37 4.75
CA ALA A 90 -47.10 -6.08 4.75
C ALA A 90 -48.06 -5.91 5.94
#